data_AF-A0A101WMZ4-F1
#
_entry.id   AF-A0A101WMZ4-F1
#
_cell.length_a   1.000
_cell.length_b   1.000
_cell.length_c   1.000
_cell.angle_alpha   90.00
_cell.angle_beta   90.00
_cell.angle_gamma   90.00
#
_symmetry.space_group_name_H-M   'P 1'
#
loop_
_entity.id
_entity.type
_entity.pdbx_description
1 polymer ?
#
loop_
_entity_poly.entity_id
_entity_poly.type
_entity_poly.pdbx_seq_one_letter_code
_entity_poly.pdbx_strand_id
1 'polypeptide(L)'
;MRLKEKTHRKFVEFFEKISKMYQGKDFELAYSDIQRETGTASVTLKRAIQALAEVGVIEVHAGRNSRYARFRYLLPVQESEEKALEIELNETRNLDDLREEENSQPTGILGAINEDVLELTQLVDHLRRRVRNQEMAIALLQDRLAEIEDKMRKR
;
A
#
# COMPACT_ATOMS: atom_id res chain seq x y z
N MET A 1 -21.18 -5.11 1.28
CA MET A 1 -21.67 -4.98 -0.11
C MET A 1 -20.79 -5.83 -1.02
N ARG A 2 -21.35 -6.77 -1.80
CA ARG A 2 -20.57 -7.70 -2.63
C ARG A 2 -20.03 -7.02 -3.90
N LEU A 3 -18.73 -7.21 -4.18
CA LEU A 3 -18.12 -6.83 -5.46
C LEU A 3 -18.76 -7.67 -6.60
N LYS A 4 -18.84 -7.13 -7.82
CA LYS A 4 -19.27 -7.93 -8.99
C LYS A 4 -18.33 -9.12 -9.16
N GLU A 5 -18.87 -10.34 -9.23
CA GLU A 5 -18.09 -11.60 -9.31
C GLU A 5 -17.01 -11.60 -10.40
N LYS A 6 -17.29 -10.99 -11.56
CA LYS A 6 -16.33 -10.87 -12.67
C LYS A 6 -15.06 -10.11 -12.28
N THR A 7 -15.20 -9.08 -11.45
CA THR A 7 -14.07 -8.27 -10.99
C THR A 7 -13.28 -9.03 -9.94
N HIS A 8 -13.97 -9.68 -9.00
CA HIS A 8 -13.34 -10.48 -7.96
C HIS A 8 -12.47 -11.61 -8.57
N ARG A 9 -13.01 -12.33 -9.56
CA ARG A 9 -12.30 -13.40 -10.26
C ARG A 9 -10.98 -12.93 -10.90
N LYS A 10 -11.01 -11.78 -11.59
CA LYS A 10 -9.80 -11.18 -12.19
C LYS A 10 -8.71 -10.88 -11.16
N PHE A 11 -9.09 -10.42 -9.98
CA PHE A 11 -8.13 -10.16 -8.91
C PHE A 11 -7.55 -11.45 -8.34
N VAL A 12 -8.36 -12.48 -8.14
CA VAL A 12 -7.88 -13.80 -7.69
C VAL A 12 -6.89 -14.38 -8.71
N GLU A 13 -7.26 -14.40 -10.00
CA GLU A 13 -6.37 -14.87 -11.08
C GLU A 13 -5.05 -14.09 -11.13
N PHE A 14 -5.11 -12.76 -10.94
CA PHE A 14 -3.91 -11.92 -10.88
C PHE A 14 -3.01 -12.29 -9.71
N PHE A 15 -3.56 -12.35 -8.48
CA PHE A 15 -2.76 -12.66 -7.29
C PHE A 15 -2.25 -14.10 -7.31
N GLU A 16 -2.98 -15.05 -7.89
CA GLU A 16 -2.52 -16.43 -8.10
C GLU A 16 -1.35 -16.48 -9.08
N LYS A 17 -1.43 -15.77 -10.22
CA LYS A 17 -0.35 -15.69 -11.21
C LYS A 17 0.93 -15.09 -10.60
N ILE A 18 0.79 -14.03 -9.83
CA ILE A 18 1.94 -13.42 -9.14
C ILE A 18 2.47 -14.36 -8.05
N SER A 19 1.62 -14.97 -7.24
CA SER A 19 2.05 -15.90 -6.19
C SER A 19 2.87 -17.07 -6.77
N LYS A 20 2.46 -17.62 -7.92
CA LYS A 20 3.24 -18.65 -8.64
C LYS A 20 4.63 -18.16 -9.05
N MET A 21 4.75 -16.89 -9.49
CA MET A 21 6.04 -16.29 -9.83
C MET A 21 6.95 -16.13 -8.61
N TYR A 22 6.37 -15.82 -7.45
CA TYR A 22 7.10 -15.61 -6.19
C TYR A 22 7.15 -16.87 -5.29
N GLN A 23 6.76 -18.04 -5.80
CA GLN A 23 6.77 -19.33 -5.10
C GLN A 23 6.03 -19.30 -3.75
N GLY A 24 4.91 -18.59 -3.66
CA GLY A 24 4.12 -18.48 -2.43
C GLY A 24 4.76 -17.65 -1.32
N LYS A 25 5.88 -16.97 -1.59
CA LYS A 25 6.49 -16.01 -0.66
C LYS A 25 5.81 -14.64 -0.74
N ASP A 26 6.01 -13.83 0.29
CA ASP A 26 5.53 -12.45 0.32
C ASP A 26 6.09 -11.65 -0.85
N PHE A 27 5.22 -10.95 -1.58
CA PHE A 27 5.62 -10.11 -2.70
C PHE A 27 5.13 -8.67 -2.52
N GLU A 28 5.94 -7.71 -2.95
CA GLU A 28 5.59 -6.29 -2.91
C GLU A 28 5.20 -5.81 -4.30
N LEU A 29 4.05 -5.15 -4.41
CA LEU A 29 3.56 -4.60 -5.67
C LEU A 29 3.07 -3.16 -5.50
N ALA A 30 3.28 -2.35 -6.54
CA ALA A 30 2.68 -1.02 -6.61
C ALA A 30 1.19 -1.15 -6.95
N TYR A 31 0.34 -0.33 -6.33
CA TYR A 31 -1.07 -0.27 -6.69
C TYR A 31 -1.27 0.06 -8.18
N SER A 32 -0.41 0.90 -8.77
CA SER A 32 -0.45 1.24 -10.20
C SER A 32 -0.28 0.02 -11.11
N ASP A 33 0.55 -0.93 -10.73
CA ASP A 33 0.85 -2.11 -11.56
C ASP A 33 -0.33 -3.07 -11.55
N ILE A 34 -0.95 -3.23 -10.38
CA ILE A 34 -2.20 -3.98 -10.25
C ILE A 34 -3.31 -3.32 -11.07
N GLN A 35 -3.41 -1.98 -11.07
CA GLN A 35 -4.39 -1.27 -11.90
C GLN A 35 -4.15 -1.48 -13.40
N ARG A 36 -2.89 -1.47 -13.85
CA ARG A 36 -2.53 -1.70 -15.26
C ARG A 36 -2.88 -3.11 -15.71
N GLU A 37 -2.56 -4.11 -14.91
CA GLU A 37 -2.82 -5.52 -15.27
C GLU A 37 -4.32 -5.86 -15.18
N THR A 38 -5.01 -5.37 -14.15
CA THR A 38 -6.45 -5.66 -13.96
C THR A 38 -7.37 -4.75 -14.78
N GLY A 39 -6.86 -3.62 -15.27
CA GLY A 39 -7.61 -2.59 -15.98
C GLY A 39 -8.65 -1.87 -15.11
N THR A 40 -8.46 -1.84 -13.78
CA THR A 40 -9.45 -1.33 -12.82
C THR A 40 -9.07 0.04 -12.24
N ALA A 41 -10.10 0.85 -11.95
CA ALA A 41 -9.94 2.12 -11.26
C ALA A 41 -9.46 1.93 -9.81
N SER A 42 -8.78 2.93 -9.25
CA SER A 42 -8.15 2.87 -7.93
C SER A 42 -9.12 2.58 -6.79
N VAL A 43 -10.33 3.14 -6.85
CA VAL A 43 -11.39 2.91 -5.87
C VAL A 43 -11.85 1.45 -5.89
N THR A 44 -11.97 0.87 -7.08
CA THR A 44 -12.35 -0.54 -7.26
C THR A 44 -11.26 -1.48 -6.77
N LEU A 45 -9.99 -1.15 -7.04
CA LEU A 45 -8.83 -1.88 -6.55
C LEU A 45 -8.82 -1.95 -5.02
N LYS A 46 -8.94 -0.81 -4.34
CA LYS A 46 -8.95 -0.76 -2.86
C LYS A 46 -10.07 -1.62 -2.27
N ARG A 47 -11.27 -1.54 -2.85
CA ARG A 47 -12.42 -2.36 -2.44
C ARG A 47 -12.19 -3.85 -2.70
N ALA A 48 -11.57 -4.20 -3.82
CA ALA A 48 -11.27 -5.59 -4.16
C ALA A 48 -10.23 -6.19 -3.21
N ILE A 49 -9.18 -5.44 -2.89
CA ILE A 49 -8.14 -5.86 -1.93
C ILE A 49 -8.75 -6.06 -0.54
N GLN A 50 -9.57 -5.11 -0.06
CA GLN A 50 -10.28 -5.26 1.21
C GLN A 50 -11.19 -6.49 1.21
N ALA A 51 -11.98 -6.69 0.15
CA ALA A 51 -12.84 -7.86 0.05
C ALA A 51 -12.07 -9.18 0.00
N LEU A 52 -10.90 -9.22 -0.65
CA LEU A 52 -10.05 -10.42 -0.70
C LEU A 52 -9.35 -10.69 0.64
N ALA A 53 -8.99 -9.65 1.37
CA ALA A 53 -8.45 -9.76 2.71
C ALA A 53 -9.51 -10.23 3.72
N GLU A 54 -10.73 -9.69 3.64
CA GLU A 54 -11.87 -10.11 4.46
C GLU A 54 -12.25 -11.58 4.23
N VAL A 55 -12.15 -12.05 2.98
CA VAL A 55 -12.42 -13.45 2.60
C VAL A 55 -11.24 -14.38 2.96
N GLY A 56 -10.09 -13.84 3.37
CA GLY A 56 -8.91 -14.62 3.74
C GLY A 56 -8.13 -15.19 2.54
N VAL A 57 -8.32 -14.63 1.35
CA VAL A 57 -7.59 -15.06 0.13
C VAL A 57 -6.17 -14.48 0.12
N ILE A 58 -6.01 -13.26 0.64
CA ILE A 58 -4.74 -12.55 0.71
C ILE A 58 -4.56 -11.87 2.07
N GLU A 59 -3.31 -11.82 2.52
CA GLU A 59 -2.86 -10.96 3.61
C GLU A 59 -2.22 -9.70 3.02
N VAL A 60 -2.56 -8.53 3.57
CA VAL A 60 -2.12 -7.23 3.05
C VAL A 60 -1.38 -6.48 4.14
N HIS A 61 -0.11 -6.17 3.88
CA HIS A 61 0.72 -5.32 4.72
C HIS A 61 1.09 -4.03 3.98
N ALA A 62 1.34 -2.96 4.74
CA ALA A 62 1.88 -1.74 4.18
C ALA A 62 3.24 -2.02 3.51
N GLY A 63 3.41 -1.54 2.28
CA GLY A 63 4.69 -1.61 1.58
C GLY A 63 5.64 -0.51 2.02
N ARG A 64 6.71 -0.32 1.26
CA ARG A 64 7.73 0.72 1.52
C ARG A 64 7.17 2.15 1.63
N ASN A 65 6.03 2.41 0.99
CA ASN A 65 5.30 3.68 1.11
C ASN A 65 3.84 3.46 0.69
N SER A 66 3.03 4.52 0.72
CA SER A 66 1.60 4.47 0.39
C SER A 66 1.27 4.02 -1.06
N ARG A 67 2.26 3.92 -1.95
CA ARG A 67 2.10 3.44 -3.33
C ARG A 67 2.26 1.93 -3.47
N TYR A 68 2.93 1.29 -2.51
CA TYR A 68 3.21 -0.14 -2.52
C TYR A 68 2.46 -0.85 -1.41
N ALA A 69 2.14 -2.11 -1.64
CA ALA A 69 1.63 -3.01 -0.62
C ALA A 69 2.35 -4.35 -0.73
N ARG A 70 2.59 -4.96 0.42
CA ARG A 70 3.08 -6.33 0.52
C ARG A 70 1.88 -7.25 0.61
N PHE A 71 1.84 -8.24 -0.26
CA PHE A 71 0.78 -9.21 -0.34
C PHE A 71 1.34 -10.59 -0.03
N ARG A 72 0.63 -11.35 0.80
CA ARG A 72 0.83 -12.77 0.99
C ARG A 72 -0.41 -13.49 0.49
N TYR A 73 -0.25 -14.43 -0.43
CA TYR A 73 -1.38 -15.18 -0.96
C TYR A 73 -1.61 -16.42 -0.09
N LEU A 74 -2.78 -16.51 0.54
CA LEU A 74 -3.08 -17.52 1.57
C LEU A 74 -3.87 -18.72 1.03
N LEU A 75 -4.28 -18.73 -0.24
CA LEU A 75 -5.19 -19.75 -0.76
C LEU A 75 -4.52 -20.75 -1.74
N PRO A 76 -3.93 -21.84 -1.25
CA PRO A 76 -3.74 -23.06 -2.02
C PRO A 76 -4.95 -23.98 -1.77
N VAL A 77 -5.81 -24.23 -2.75
CA VAL A 77 -6.71 -25.39 -2.65
C VAL A 77 -6.05 -26.55 -3.37
N GLN A 78 -5.41 -27.41 -2.56
CA GLN A 78 -4.83 -28.75 -2.81
C GLN A 78 -3.58 -28.76 -3.73
N GLU A 79 -2.38 -29.20 -3.35
CA GLU A 79 -1.93 -30.18 -2.35
C GLU A 79 -0.62 -29.67 -1.70
N SER A 80 -0.63 -29.22 -0.45
CA SER A 80 0.58 -29.17 0.41
C SER A 80 0.20 -28.95 1.89
N GLU A 81 -0.84 -29.65 2.35
CA GLU A 81 -0.76 -30.16 3.72
C GLU A 81 0.23 -31.33 3.65
N GLU A 82 1.20 -31.40 4.58
CA GLU A 82 2.38 -32.29 4.61
C GLU A 82 3.66 -31.78 3.92
N LYS A 83 4.29 -30.72 4.48
CA LYS A 83 5.77 -30.61 4.71
C LYS A 83 6.17 -29.17 5.04
N ALA A 84 5.94 -28.73 6.27
CA ALA A 84 6.73 -27.68 6.93
C ALA A 84 6.40 -27.54 8.44
N LEU A 85 5.92 -28.62 9.09
CA LEU A 85 5.70 -28.67 10.55
C LEU A 85 6.54 -29.80 11.19
N GLU A 86 7.74 -30.03 10.67
CA GLU A 86 8.74 -30.93 11.27
C GLU A 86 10.08 -30.24 11.51
N ILE A 87 10.08 -29.02 12.04
CA ILE A 87 11.19 -28.43 12.81
C ILE A 87 10.48 -27.37 13.67
N GLU A 88 10.24 -27.45 14.97
CA GLU A 88 10.99 -28.00 16.08
C GLU A 88 10.00 -28.34 17.20
N LEU A 89 9.91 -29.61 17.60
CA LEU A 89 9.43 -29.96 18.94
C LEU A 89 10.47 -30.86 19.60
N ASN A 90 11.14 -30.27 20.59
CA ASN A 90 11.58 -30.92 21.81
C ASN A 90 12.66 -32.02 21.74
N GLU A 91 13.85 -31.71 21.25
CA GLU A 91 15.06 -32.37 21.76
C GLU A 91 16.21 -31.37 21.90
N THR A 92 16.35 -30.78 23.08
CA THR A 92 17.66 -30.34 23.57
C THR A 92 17.62 -30.22 25.09
N ARG A 93 17.82 -31.36 25.76
CA ARG A 93 18.41 -31.38 27.09
C ARG A 93 19.94 -31.39 26.94
N ASN A 94 20.58 -30.49 27.70
CA ASN A 94 22.03 -30.31 27.90
C ASN A 94 22.70 -29.50 26.77
N LEU A 95 23.55 -28.51 27.02
CA LEU A 95 24.38 -28.20 28.18
C LEU A 95 24.84 -26.72 28.07
N ASP A 96 25.15 -26.11 29.21
CA ASP A 96 25.75 -24.79 29.44
C ASP A 96 26.60 -24.18 28.30
N ASP A 97 26.38 -22.89 27.99
CA ASP A 97 27.41 -21.85 28.16
C ASP A 97 26.90 -20.42 27.83
N LEU A 98 27.09 -19.54 28.81
CA LEU A 98 27.53 -18.14 28.71
C LEU A 98 26.72 -17.09 27.91
N ARG A 99 26.11 -16.19 28.72
CA ARG A 99 26.31 -14.72 28.76
C ARG A 99 25.84 -13.83 27.60
N GLU A 100 25.07 -12.82 28.01
CA GLU A 100 25.01 -11.42 27.52
C GLU A 100 24.57 -11.27 26.04
N GLU A 101 23.53 -10.53 25.67
CA GLU A 101 23.25 -9.13 25.98
C GLU A 101 21.74 -8.86 25.90
N GLU A 102 21.17 -8.49 27.04
CA GLU A 102 19.89 -7.82 27.16
C GLU A 102 20.14 -6.32 26.89
N ASN A 103 20.31 -5.91 25.63
CA ASN A 103 20.36 -4.49 25.27
C ASN A 103 20.22 -4.25 23.77
N SER A 104 19.00 -3.93 23.30
CA SER A 104 18.78 -3.18 22.05
C SER A 104 17.38 -2.55 22.01
N GLN A 105 17.26 -1.45 22.75
CA GLN A 105 16.56 -0.21 22.39
C GLN A 105 15.10 -0.24 21.82
N PRO A 106 14.14 0.40 22.52
CA PRO A 106 12.88 0.89 21.93
C PRO A 106 13.08 2.14 21.04
N THR A 107 14.33 2.57 20.80
CA THR A 107 14.69 3.82 20.14
C THR A 107 14.50 3.79 18.62
N GLY A 108 14.61 2.62 17.98
CA GLY A 108 14.51 2.50 16.51
C GLY A 108 13.12 2.79 15.95
N ILE A 109 12.06 2.42 16.67
CA ILE A 109 10.66 2.66 16.26
C ILE A 109 10.34 4.16 16.36
N LEU A 110 10.80 4.83 17.42
CA LEU A 110 10.64 6.28 17.60
C LEU A 110 11.42 7.09 16.56
N GLY A 111 12.59 6.61 16.14
CA GLY A 111 13.38 7.20 15.05
C GLY A 111 12.64 7.16 13.71
N ALA A 112 12.12 5.99 13.34
CA ALA A 112 11.33 5.80 12.12
C ALA A 112 10.05 6.66 12.10
N ILE A 113 9.34 6.74 13.23
CA ILE A 113 8.15 7.60 13.36
C ILE A 113 8.52 9.08 13.20
N ASN A 114 9.65 9.52 13.75
CA ASN A 114 10.09 10.91 13.60
C ASN A 114 10.49 11.24 12.15
N GLU A 115 11.11 10.31 11.44
CA GLU A 115 11.42 10.45 10.02
C GLU A 115 10.14 10.54 9.17
N ASP A 116 9.17 9.66 9.41
CA ASP A 116 7.86 9.69 8.75
C ASP A 116 7.12 11.02 9.00
N VAL A 117 7.15 11.52 10.24
CA VAL A 117 6.53 12.82 10.60
C VAL A 117 7.24 13.97 9.91
N LEU A 118 8.56 13.91 9.76
CA LEU A 118 9.35 14.93 9.07
C LEU A 118 9.07 14.94 7.57
N GLU A 119 9.00 13.78 6.92
CA GLU A 119 8.60 13.65 5.51
C GLU A 119 7.18 14.18 5.28
N LEU A 120 6.24 13.81 6.16
CA LEU A 120 4.85 14.28 6.06
C LEU A 120 4.77 15.80 6.21
N THR A 121 5.57 16.38 7.11
CA THR A 121 5.65 17.83 7.31
C THR A 121 6.15 18.54 6.05
N GLN A 122 7.20 18.02 5.41
CA GLN A 122 7.71 18.56 4.15
C GLN A 122 6.66 18.50 3.03
N LEU A 123 5.93 17.38 2.93
CA LEU A 123 4.87 17.22 1.94
C LEU A 123 3.73 18.22 2.15
N VAL A 124 3.33 18.45 3.41
CA VAL A 124 2.35 19.47 3.77
C VAL A 124 2.84 20.87 3.39
N ASP A 125 4.10 21.20 3.63
CA ASP A 125 4.66 22.51 3.27
C ASP A 125 4.72 22.72 1.75
N HIS A 126 5.09 21.70 0.98
CA HIS A 126 5.01 21.73 -0.47
C HIS A 126 3.58 21.95 -0.96
N LEU A 127 2.61 21.27 -0.35
CA LEU A 127 1.20 21.43 -0.70
C LEU A 127 0.70 22.84 -0.40
N ARG A 128 1.07 23.40 0.76
CA ARG A 128 0.75 24.79 1.15
C ARG A 128 1.30 25.81 0.16
N ARG A 129 2.56 25.64 -0.27
CA ARG A 129 3.16 26.51 -1.30
C ARG A 129 2.42 26.42 -2.64
N ARG A 130 2.06 25.19 -3.05
CA ARG A 130 1.30 24.98 -4.29
C ARG A 130 -0.08 25.64 -4.24
N VAL A 131 -0.78 25.53 -3.11
CA VAL A 131 -2.10 26.18 -2.91
C VAL A 131 -1.97 27.70 -3.04
N ARG A 132 -1.00 28.33 -2.37
CA ARG A 132 -0.78 29.79 -2.50
C ARG A 132 -0.51 30.22 -3.94
N ASN A 133 0.29 29.45 -4.68
CA ASN A 133 0.56 29.73 -6.09
C ASN A 133 -0.71 29.62 -6.95
N GLN A 134 -1.56 28.63 -6.67
CA GLN A 134 -2.84 28.46 -7.36
C GLN A 134 -3.82 29.58 -7.01
N GLU A 135 -3.90 29.98 -5.74
CA GLU A 135 -4.71 31.12 -5.31
C GLU A 135 -4.30 32.41 -6.02
N MET A 136 -3.00 32.68 -6.13
CA MET A 136 -2.49 33.84 -6.87
C MET A 136 -2.84 33.77 -8.36
N ALA A 137 -2.70 32.61 -8.99
CA ALA A 137 -3.06 32.43 -10.39
C ALA A 137 -4.57 32.63 -10.62
N ILE A 138 -5.41 32.15 -9.71
CA ILE A 138 -6.87 32.35 -9.77
C ILE A 138 -7.20 33.85 -9.66
N ALA A 139 -6.57 34.59 -8.74
CA ALA A 139 -6.80 36.03 -8.61
C ALA A 139 -6.47 36.77 -9.92
N LEU A 140 -5.33 36.48 -10.55
CA LEU A 140 -4.96 37.07 -11.84
C LEU A 140 -5.95 36.73 -12.96
N LEU A 141 -6.47 35.51 -12.98
CA LEU A 141 -7.49 35.11 -13.95
C LEU A 141 -8.82 35.84 -13.71
N GLN A 142 -9.21 36.04 -12.45
CA GLN A 142 -10.41 36.79 -12.09
C GLN A 142 -10.30 38.25 -12.50
N ASP A 143 -9.16 38.89 -12.26
CA ASP A 143 -8.91 40.27 -12.71
C ASP A 143 -9.03 40.37 -14.24
N ARG A 144 -8.43 39.41 -14.96
CA ARG A 144 -8.47 39.41 -16.43
C ARG A 144 -9.87 39.14 -16.98
N LEU A 145 -10.65 38.29 -16.32
CA LEU A 145 -12.06 38.06 -16.67
C LEU A 145 -12.88 39.34 -16.48
N ALA A 146 -12.72 40.03 -15.35
CA ALA A 146 -13.39 41.30 -15.07
C ALA A 146 -13.09 42.36 -16.15
N GLU A 147 -11.83 42.49 -16.58
CA GLU A 147 -11.46 43.38 -17.68
C GLU A 147 -12.15 43.04 -19.02
N ILE A 148 -12.31 41.75 -19.31
CA ILE A 148 -12.98 41.29 -20.54
C ILE A 148 -14.49 41.56 -20.45
N GLU A 149 -15.11 41.27 -19.32
CA GLU A 149 -16.52 41.55 -19.05
C GLU A 149 -16.82 43.05 -19.20
N ASP A 150 -15.96 43.92 -18.66
CA ASP A 150 -16.09 45.37 -18.81
C ASP A 150 -16.00 45.82 -20.28
N LYS A 151 -15.10 45.23 -21.07
CA LYS A 151 -14.99 45.53 -22.51
C LYS A 151 -16.20 45.06 -23.29
N MET A 152 -16.81 43.96 -22.89
CA MET A 152 -18.04 43.46 -23.51
C MET A 152 -19.24 44.32 -23.15
N ARG A 153 -19.33 44.79 -21.90
CA ARG A 153 -20.47 45.58 -21.40
C ARG A 153 -20.43 47.04 -21.87
N LYS A 154 -19.25 47.56 -22.25
CA LYS A 154 -19.06 48.90 -22.84
C LYS A 154 -19.27 48.95 -24.37
N ARG A 155 -19.64 47.83 -25.01
CA ARG A 155 -20.14 47.78 -26.39
C ARG A 155 -21.66 47.74 -26.41
#